data_AF-A0A960QQN2-F1
#
_entry.id   AF-A0A960QQN2-F1
#
_cell.length_a   1.000
_cell.length_b   1.000
_cell.length_c   1.000
_cell.angle_alpha   90.00
_cell.angle_beta   90.00
_cell.angle_gamma   90.00
#
_symmetry.space_group_name_H-M   'P 1'
#
loop_
_entity.id
_entity.type
_entity.pdbx_description
1 polymer ?
#
loop_
_entity_poly.entity_id
_entity_poly.type
_entity_poly.pdbx_seq_one_letter_code
_entity_poly.pdbx_strand_id
1 'polypeptide(L)' 'MDYLAVKDLKAPRLVREKLAAEGDLMVMNNGKPMALMLHLAEGENPQELLDAIQSARARLALVRLREQARKSGVVRMRQ' A
#
# COMPACT_ATOMS: atom_id res chain seq x y z
N MET A 1 1.09 -2.06 -11.17
CA MET A 1 2.01 -2.51 -10.09
C MET A 1 3.24 -3.20 -10.63
N ASP A 2 4.22 -2.39 -10.99
CA ASP A 2 5.60 -2.81 -11.23
C ASP A 2 6.42 -2.70 -9.93
N TYR A 3 7.62 -3.28 -9.94
CA TYR A 3 8.53 -3.33 -8.81
C TYR A 3 9.76 -2.45 -9.02
N LEU A 4 10.23 -1.86 -7.92
CA LEU A 4 11.46 -1.09 -7.89
C LEU A 4 12.32 -1.55 -6.71
N ALA A 5 13.59 -1.89 -6.94
CA ALA A 5 14.48 -2.18 -5.83
C ALA A 5 14.90 -0.88 -5.14
N VAL A 6 15.12 -0.92 -3.82
CA VAL A 6 15.56 0.25 -3.05
C VAL A 6 16.83 0.91 -3.59
N LYS A 7 17.71 0.13 -4.21
CA LYS A 7 18.93 0.62 -4.85
C LYS A 7 18.65 1.51 -6.07
N ASP A 8 17.54 1.28 -6.77
CA ASP A 8 17.16 2.00 -7.97
C ASP A 8 16.60 3.40 -7.65
N LEU A 9 16.26 3.66 -6.37
CA LEU A 9 15.91 5.00 -5.87
C LEU A 9 17.02 6.02 -6.06
N LYS A 10 18.27 5.55 -6.18
CA LYS A 10 19.43 6.39 -6.49
C LYS A 10 19.44 6.92 -7.92
N ALA A 11 18.53 6.45 -8.79
CA ALA A 11 18.37 6.92 -10.16
C ALA A 11 17.03 7.66 -10.34
N PRO A 12 16.93 8.96 -9.97
CA PRO A 12 15.67 9.70 -9.98
C PRO A 12 14.94 9.71 -11.32
N ARG A 13 15.69 9.68 -12.44
CA ARG A 13 15.12 9.65 -13.78
C ARG A 13 14.34 8.36 -14.03
N LEU A 14 14.94 7.21 -13.69
CA LEU A 14 14.30 5.90 -13.81
C LEU A 14 13.03 5.84 -12.95
N VAL A 15 13.10 6.35 -11.72
CA VAL A 15 11.94 6.40 -10.82
C VAL A 15 10.80 7.21 -11.43
N ARG A 16 11.09 8.41 -11.96
CA ARG A 16 10.08 9.27 -12.59
C ARG A 16 9.46 8.62 -13.82
N GLU A 17 10.28 8.06 -14.72
CA GLU A 17 9.81 7.41 -15.95
C GLU A 17 8.92 6.21 -15.62
N LYS A 18 9.36 5.33 -14.72
CA LYS A 18 8.57 4.18 -14.28
C LYS A 18 7.28 4.58 -13.58
N LEU A 19 7.33 5.55 -12.68
CA LEU A 19 6.15 5.97 -11.92
C LEU A 19 5.11 6.65 -12.82
N ALA A 20 5.55 7.42 -13.82
CA ALA A 20 4.66 8.02 -14.81
C ALA A 20 4.04 6.97 -15.76
N ALA A 21 4.78 5.92 -16.11
CA ALA A 21 4.28 4.86 -16.99
C ALA A 21 3.29 3.91 -16.29
N GLU A 22 3.59 3.52 -15.05
CA GLU A 22 2.86 2.47 -14.33
C GLU A 22 1.80 3.01 -13.37
N GLY A 23 1.89 4.28 -12.97
CA GLY A 23 1.01 4.91 -11.97
C GLY A 23 1.32 4.52 -10.53
N ASP A 24 1.72 3.28 -10.27
CA ASP A 24 2.12 2.80 -8.94
C ASP A 24 3.33 1.84 -8.96
N LEU A 25 4.23 2.03 -7.99
CA LEU A 25 5.45 1.21 -7.85
C LEU A 25 5.57 0.64 -6.45
N MET A 26 5.75 -0.67 -6.36
CA MET A 26 6.07 -1.32 -5.08
C MET A 26 7.59 -1.37 -4.89
N VAL A 27 8.06 -0.73 -3.83
CA VAL A 27 9.48 -0.64 -3.49
C VAL A 27 9.88 -1.84 -2.67
N MET A 28 10.88 -2.58 -3.17
CA MET A 28 11.39 -3.81 -2.58
C MET A 28 12.75 -3.56 -1.92
N ASN A 29 12.92 -4.08 -0.70
CA ASN A 29 14.21 -4.20 -0.03
C ASN A 29 14.52 -5.69 0.20
N ASN A 30 15.59 -6.21 -0.40
CA ASN A 30 16.00 -7.61 -0.24
C ASN A 30 14.85 -8.62 -0.43
N GLY A 31 14.05 -8.44 -1.49
CA GLY A 31 12.91 -9.30 -1.81
C GLY A 31 11.65 -9.07 -0.96
N LYS A 32 11.67 -8.13 -0.01
CA LYS A 32 10.51 -7.79 0.83
C LYS A 32 9.90 -6.45 0.41
N PRO A 33 8.57 -6.34 0.29
CA PRO A 33 7.91 -5.05 0.11
C PRO A 33 8.21 -4.15 1.30
N MET A 34 8.68 -2.93 1.04
CA MET A 34 8.96 -1.93 2.06
C MET A 34 8.04 -0.71 1.95
N ALA A 35 7.74 -0.28 0.73
CA ALA A 35 6.96 0.93 0.48
C ALA A 35 6.15 0.82 -0.81
N LEU A 36 5.14 1.68 -0.92
CA LEU A 36 4.40 1.91 -2.14
C LEU A 36 4.64 3.36 -2.56
N MET A 37 5.01 3.58 -3.81
CA MET A 37 5.05 4.90 -4.43
C MET A 37 3.84 5.05 -5.33
N LEU A 38 3.17 6.19 -5.22
CA LEU A 38 2.02 6.53 -6.02
C LEU A 38 2.40 7.73 -6.88
N HIS A 39 2.11 7.65 -8.17
CA HIS A 39 2.14 8.80 -9.03
C HIS A 39 1.08 9.79 -8.56
N LEU A 40 1.42 11.08 -8.57
CA LEU A 40 0.49 12.16 -8.34
C LEU A 40 0.20 12.79 -9.68
N ALA A 41 -1.06 12.72 -10.12
CA ALA A 41 -1.48 13.33 -11.37
C ALA A 41 -1.45 14.86 -11.27
N GLU A 42 -1.38 15.53 -12.42
CA GLU A 42 -1.42 16.99 -12.45
C GLU A 42 -2.76 17.50 -11.87
N GLY A 43 -2.68 18.41 -10.90
CA GLY A 43 -3.84 18.95 -10.19
C GLY A 43 -4.37 18.07 -9.06
N GLU A 44 -3.81 16.88 -8.83
CA GLU A 44 -4.18 16.02 -7.70
C GLU A 44 -3.64 16.57 -6.38
N ASN A 45 -4.49 16.61 -5.35
CA ASN A 45 -4.10 17.03 -4.02
C ASN A 45 -3.48 15.84 -3.25
N PRO A 46 -2.18 15.89 -2.89
CA PRO A 46 -1.52 14.79 -2.19
C PRO A 46 -2.13 14.49 -0.81
N GLN A 47 -2.68 15.51 -0.15
CA GLN A 47 -3.27 15.36 1.19
C GLN A 47 -4.57 14.57 1.14
N GLU A 48 -5.43 14.84 0.15
CA GLU A 48 -6.69 14.10 -0.04
C GLU A 48 -6.41 12.62 -0.34
N LEU A 49 -5.42 12.35 -1.18
CA LEU A 49 -4.99 10.99 -1.47
C LEU A 49 -4.46 10.29 -0.21
N LEU A 50 -3.65 10.99 0.59
CA LEU A 50 -3.13 10.44 1.84
C LEU A 50 -4.26 10.13 2.83
N ASP A 51 -5.25 11.00 2.97
CA ASP A 51 -6.41 10.81 3.86
C ASP A 51 -7.27 9.62 3.41
N ALA A 52 -7.44 9.44 2.10
CA ALA A 52 -8.12 8.28 1.53
C ALA A 52 -7.38 6.98 1.86
N ILE A 53 -6.04 6.96 1.72
CA ILE A 53 -5.22 5.79 2.05
C ILE A 53 -5.30 5.48 3.55
N GLN A 54 -5.22 6.49 4.42
CA GLN A 54 -5.35 6.29 5.87
C GLN A 54 -6.71 5.71 6.23
N SER A 55 -7.79 6.25 5.65
CA SER A 55 -9.14 5.75 5.82
C SER A 55 -9.28 4.30 5.36
N ALA A 56 -8.70 3.95 4.21
CA ALA A 56 -8.69 2.58 3.70
C ALA A 56 -7.94 1.62 4.65
N ARG A 57 -6.78 2.03 5.19
CA ARG A 57 -6.03 1.23 6.18
C ARG A 57 -6.86 0.96 7.44
N ALA A 58 -7.54 1.97 7.98
CA ALA A 58 -8.39 1.83 9.16
C ALA A 58 -9.55 0.84 8.90
N ARG A 59 -10.21 0.95 7.74
CA ARG A 59 -11.29 0.03 7.34
C ARG A 59 -10.77 -1.41 7.22
N LEU A 60 -9.63 -1.63 6.58
CA LEU A 60 -9.03 -2.96 6.44
C LEU A 60 -8.66 -3.56 7.81
N ALA A 61 -8.13 -2.75 8.73
CA ALA A 61 -7.85 -3.20 10.09
C ALA A 61 -9.13 -3.65 10.82
N LEU A 62 -10.21 -2.88 10.71
CA LEU A 62 -11.51 -3.22 11.31
C LEU A 62 -12.09 -4.53 10.73
N VAL A 63 -11.99 -4.72 9.41
CA VAL A 63 -12.40 -5.98 8.76
C VAL A 63 -11.63 -7.16 9.32
N ARG A 64 -10.30 -7.05 9.43
CA ARG A 64 -9.45 -8.11 9.99
C ARG A 64 -9.82 -8.45 11.44
N LEU A 65 -10.06 -7.44 12.27
CA LEU A 65 -10.50 -7.63 13.65
C LEU A 65 -11.85 -8.35 13.73
N ARG A 66 -12.82 -7.96 12.89
CA ARG A 66 -14.14 -8.62 12.83
C ARG A 66 -14.04 -10.07 12.38
N GLU A 67 -13.21 -10.35 11.39
CA GLU A 67 -12.96 -11.72 10.94
C GLU A 67 -12.31 -12.58 12.03
N GLN A 68 -11.37 -12.03 12.78
CA GLN A 68 -10.75 -12.73 13.91
C GLN A 68 -11.73 -12.95 15.07
N ALA A 69 -12.61 -11.98 15.35
CA ALA A 69 -13.67 -12.10 16.34
C ALA A 69 -14.70 -13.17 15.95
N ARG A 70 -15.11 -13.24 14.67
CA ARG A 70 -15.98 -14.30 14.16
C ARG A 70 -15.35 -15.68 14.32
N LYS A 71 -14.10 -15.84 13.91
CA LYS A 71 -13.37 -17.12 14.04
C LYS A 71 -13.24 -17.55 15.51
N SER A 72 -12.89 -16.64 16.41
CA SER A 72 -12.76 -16.94 17.85
C SER A 72 -14.11 -17.11 18.56
N GLY A 73 -15.16 -16.41 18.14
CA GLY A 73 -16.52 -16.59 18.63
C GLY A 73 -17.11 -17.95 18.25
N VAL A 74 -16.91 -18.41 17.02
CA VAL A 74 -17.31 -19.77 16.57
C VAL A 74 -16.55 -20.86 17.35
N VAL A 75 -15.29 -20.62 17.71
CA VAL A 75 -14.51 -21.55 18.55
C VAL A 75 -15.07 -21.63 19.97
N ARG A 76 -15.61 -20.53 20.53
CA ARG A 76 -16.20 -20.51 21.87
C ARG A 76 -17.63 -21.08 21.96
N MET A 77 -18.38 -21.13 20.87
CA MET A 77 -19.74 -21.71 20.84
C MET A 77 -19.76 -23.23 20.61
N ARG A 78 -18.61 -23.89 20.41
CA ARG A 78 -18.47 -25.34 20.21
C ARG A 78 -17.95 -26.08 21.45
N GLN A 79 -17.93 -25.45 22.62
CA GLN A 79 -17.59 -26.07 23.91
C GLN A 79 -18.82 -26.19 24.79
#